data_AF-A0A518HI40-F1
#
_entry.id   AF-A0A518HI40-F1
#
_cell.length_a   1.000
_cell.length_b   1.000
_cell.length_c   1.000
_cell.angle_alpha   90.00
_cell.angle_beta   90.00
_cell.angle_gamma   90.00
#
_symmetry.space_group_name_H-M   'P 1'
#
loop_
_entity.id
_entity.type
_entity.pdbx_description
1 polymer ?
#
loop_
_entity_poly.entity_id
_entity_poly.type
_entity_poly.pdbx_seq_one_letter_code
_entity_poly.pdbx_strand_id
1 'polypeptide(L)'
;MTATTEPTEPRTHSRRPATPSPTIANCDALIVSLASQRFVIVRRGDPIRIWSAEQLCRPIRTLRPGERVYYNGRADTVRAITVY
;
A
#
# COMPACT_ATOMS: atom_id res chain seq x y z
N MET A 1 -19.07 -51.82 -33.12
CA MET A 1 -18.68 -51.14 -31.87
C MET A 1 -17.23 -50.72 -32.03
N THR A 2 -16.99 -49.46 -32.39
CA THR A 2 -15.66 -48.90 -32.64
C THR A 2 -15.43 -47.77 -31.63
N ALA A 3 -14.47 -47.97 -30.73
CA ALA A 3 -14.08 -46.98 -29.75
C ALA A 3 -13.13 -45.98 -30.41
N THR A 4 -13.58 -44.74 -30.57
CA THR A 4 -12.75 -43.60 -30.98
C THR A 4 -12.09 -43.03 -29.73
N THR A 5 -10.79 -43.22 -29.58
CA THR A 5 -9.98 -42.60 -28.53
C THR A 5 -9.54 -41.23 -29.02
N GLU A 6 -10.05 -40.16 -28.41
CA GLU A 6 -9.56 -38.79 -28.62
C GLU A 6 -8.26 -38.55 -27.83
N PRO A 7 -7.26 -37.84 -28.39
CA PRO A 7 -6.04 -37.50 -27.68
C PRO A 7 -6.24 -36.25 -26.81
N THR A 8 -6.07 -36.41 -25.49
CA THR A 8 -6.10 -35.31 -24.52
C THR A 8 -4.84 -34.46 -24.65
N GLU A 9 -4.96 -33.28 -25.26
CA GLU A 9 -3.91 -32.25 -25.22
C GLU A 9 -3.76 -31.69 -23.78
N PRO A 10 -2.54 -31.54 -23.24
CA PRO A 10 -2.34 -30.93 -21.94
C PRO A 10 -2.62 -29.44 -22.04
N ARG A 11 -3.69 -29.00 -21.36
CA ARG A 11 -4.01 -27.59 -21.18
C ARG A 11 -2.87 -26.92 -20.41
N THR A 12 -2.00 -26.23 -21.12
CA THR A 12 -1.07 -25.26 -20.54
C THR A 12 -1.91 -24.19 -19.87
N HIS A 13 -2.09 -24.30 -18.54
CA HIS A 13 -2.66 -23.24 -17.74
C HIS A 13 -1.80 -22.00 -17.96
N SER A 14 -2.34 -21.06 -18.73
CA SER A 14 -1.78 -19.73 -18.93
C SER A 14 -1.66 -19.08 -17.55
N ARG A 15 -0.48 -19.22 -16.94
CA ARG A 15 -0.15 -18.69 -15.63
C ARG A 15 -0.23 -17.16 -15.77
N ARG A 16 -1.36 -16.59 -15.36
CA ARG A 16 -1.47 -15.13 -15.21
C ARG A 16 -0.28 -14.67 -14.37
N PRO A 17 0.47 -13.63 -14.80
CA PRO A 17 1.52 -13.09 -13.97
C PRO A 17 0.88 -12.67 -12.63
N ALA A 18 1.41 -13.19 -11.53
CA ALA A 18 0.97 -12.80 -10.20
C ALA A 18 1.25 -11.31 -10.04
N THR A 19 0.20 -10.50 -9.95
CA THR A 19 0.35 -9.08 -9.64
C THR A 19 1.04 -8.99 -8.28
N PRO A 20 2.17 -8.28 -8.15
CA PRO A 20 2.86 -8.19 -6.86
C PRO A 20 1.93 -7.53 -5.84
N SER A 21 1.86 -8.11 -4.63
CA SER A 21 1.11 -7.51 -3.52
C SER A 21 1.58 -6.08 -3.27
N PRO A 22 0.67 -5.12 -2.99
CA PRO A 22 1.06 -3.75 -2.74
C PRO A 22 1.96 -3.67 -1.50
N THR A 23 3.04 -2.91 -1.61
CA THR A 23 3.97 -2.66 -0.50
C THR A 23 4.01 -1.16 -0.23
N ILE A 24 4.53 -0.76 0.94
CA ILE A 24 4.71 0.67 1.26
C ILE A 24 5.57 1.40 0.21
N ALA A 25 6.48 0.69 -0.47
CA ALA A 25 7.28 1.24 -1.56
C ALA A 25 6.52 1.30 -2.90
N ASN A 26 5.63 0.35 -3.16
CA ASN A 26 4.89 0.20 -4.41
C ASN A 26 3.38 0.08 -4.14
N CYS A 27 2.76 1.19 -3.77
CA CYS A 27 1.32 1.33 -3.56
C CYS A 27 0.81 2.61 -4.21
N ASP A 28 -0.46 2.58 -4.60
CA ASP A 28 -1.16 3.73 -5.20
C ASP A 28 -1.55 4.73 -4.11
N ALA A 29 -1.92 4.24 -2.93
CA ALA A 29 -2.16 5.06 -1.76
C ALA A 29 -1.57 4.49 -0.47
N LEU A 30 -1.10 5.39 0.38
CA LEU A 30 -0.76 5.13 1.77
C LEU A 30 -1.89 5.67 2.64
N ILE A 31 -2.44 4.83 3.51
CA ILE A 31 -3.48 5.23 4.46
C ILE A 31 -2.86 5.23 5.85
N VAL A 32 -2.77 6.42 6.44
CA VAL A 32 -2.20 6.64 7.78
C VAL A 32 -3.33 6.92 8.75
N SER A 33 -3.48 6.07 9.76
CA SER A 33 -4.38 6.32 10.88
C SER A 33 -3.62 7.07 11.97
N LEU A 34 -4.19 8.16 12.46
CA LEU A 34 -3.64 8.98 13.54
C LEU A 34 -4.30 8.64 14.89
N ALA A 35 -3.61 8.94 15.98
CA ALA A 35 -4.12 8.75 17.34
C ALA A 35 -5.39 9.59 17.59
N SER A 36 -5.52 10.74 16.94
CA SER A 36 -6.75 11.55 16.93
C SER A 36 -7.93 10.93 16.18
N GLN A 37 -7.84 9.66 15.75
CA GLN A 37 -8.85 8.93 14.97
C GLN A 37 -9.08 9.50 13.57
N ARG A 38 -8.15 10.33 13.06
CA ARG A 38 -8.16 10.80 11.67
C ARG A 38 -7.48 9.80 10.75
N PHE A 39 -7.93 9.78 9.50
CA PHE A 39 -7.29 9.04 8.42
C PHE A 39 -6.72 10.01 7.40
N VAL A 40 -5.43 9.89 7.12
CA VAL A 40 -4.73 10.65 6.08
C VAL A 40 -4.42 9.71 4.93
N ILE A 41 -5.00 10.00 3.77
CA ILE A 41 -4.77 9.23 2.54
C ILE A 41 -3.77 10.01 1.71
N VAL A 42 -2.65 9.39 1.39
CA VAL A 42 -1.62 9.98 0.54
C VAL A 42 -1.50 9.14 -0.71
N ARG A 43 -1.95 9.70 -1.83
CA ARG A 43 -1.87 9.06 -3.13
C ARG A 43 -0.54 9.35 -3.80
N ARG A 44 -0.14 8.46 -4.71
CA ARG A 44 1.03 8.68 -5.55
C ARG A 44 0.83 9.92 -6.43
N GLY A 45 1.66 10.94 -6.23
CA GLY A 45 1.65 12.18 -7.02
C GLY A 45 0.91 13.36 -6.37
N ASP A 46 0.16 13.13 -5.29
CA ASP A 46 -0.55 14.20 -4.59
C ASP A 46 0.36 14.97 -3.61
N PRO A 47 0.06 16.25 -3.33
CA PRO A 47 0.75 17.01 -2.29
C PRO A 47 0.64 16.36 -0.91
N ILE A 48 1.78 16.17 -0.25
CA ILE A 48 1.86 15.55 1.07
C ILE A 48 1.51 16.59 2.16
N ARG A 49 0.48 16.30 2.96
CA ARG A 49 0.02 17.17 4.06
C ARG A 49 0.43 16.69 5.47
N ILE A 50 1.24 15.65 5.53
CA ILE A 50 1.70 15.02 6.77
C ILE A 50 3.22 14.90 6.75
N TRP A 51 3.85 15.34 7.81
CA TRP A 51 5.31 15.39 7.93
C TRP A 51 5.74 14.76 9.25
N SER A 52 6.86 14.05 9.27
CA SER A 52 7.46 13.60 10.54
C SER A 52 7.85 14.81 11.39
N ALA A 53 7.53 14.75 12.68
CA ALA A 53 7.92 15.78 13.65
C ALA A 53 9.36 15.63 14.13
N GLU A 54 9.94 14.44 13.96
CA GLU A 54 11.31 14.11 14.40
C GLU A 54 12.30 14.20 13.23
N GLN A 55 11.82 13.97 12.01
CA GLN A 55 12.67 13.86 10.83
C GLN A 55 12.14 14.75 9.71
N LEU A 56 12.55 16.01 9.75
CA LEU A 56 12.33 16.96 8.67
C LEU A 56 12.92 16.38 7.37
N CYS A 57 12.13 16.45 6.28
CA CYS A 57 12.50 16.00 4.93
C CYS A 57 12.59 14.48 4.68
N ARG A 58 12.06 13.60 5.54
CA ARG A 58 11.93 12.18 5.18
C ARG A 58 10.71 11.89 4.30
N PRO A 59 10.81 10.92 3.37
CA PRO A 59 9.66 10.48 2.59
C PRO A 59 8.57 9.96 3.52
N ILE A 60 7.31 10.32 3.24
CA ILE A 60 6.16 9.81 4.02
C ILE A 60 6.11 8.28 4.10
N ARG A 61 6.63 7.59 3.06
CA ARG A 61 6.72 6.12 2.99
C ARG A 61 7.64 5.52 4.06
N THR A 62 8.44 6.32 4.79
CA THR A 62 9.27 5.84 5.90
C THR A 62 8.63 6.02 7.27
N LEU A 63 7.43 6.62 7.35
CA LEU A 63 6.71 6.77 8.62
C LEU A 63 6.48 5.43 9.30
N ARG A 64 6.54 5.43 10.63
CA ARG A 64 6.27 4.25 11.45
C ARG A 64 5.11 4.48 12.43
N PRO A 65 4.36 3.42 12.80
CA PRO A 65 3.48 3.48 13.95
C PRO A 65 4.24 3.94 15.21
N GLY A 66 3.60 4.81 16.00
CA GLY A 66 4.18 5.46 17.19
C GLY A 66 4.93 6.76 16.89
N GLU A 67 5.21 7.07 15.63
CA GLU A 67 5.96 8.28 15.26
C GLU A 67 5.11 9.55 15.40
N ARG A 68 5.72 10.63 15.89
CA ARG A 68 5.07 11.95 15.94
C ARG A 68 5.09 12.60 14.57
N VAL A 69 3.96 13.20 14.20
CA VAL A 69 3.77 13.84 12.90
C VAL A 69 3.08 15.18 13.04
N TYR A 70 3.32 16.08 12.09
CA TYR A 70 2.52 17.27 11.88
C TYR A 70 1.56 17.05 10.72
N TYR A 71 0.26 17.18 10.99
CA TYR A 71 -0.80 17.15 9.99
C TYR A 71 -1.54 18.50 10.00
N ASN A 72 -1.53 19.21 8.87
CA ASN A 72 -2.10 20.57 8.75
C ASN A 72 -1.64 21.52 9.89
N GLY A 73 -0.36 21.47 10.25
CA GLY A 73 0.22 22.30 11.32
C GLY A 73 -0.11 21.86 12.75
N ARG A 74 -0.85 20.76 12.95
CA ARG A 74 -1.13 20.20 14.28
C ARG A 74 -0.30 18.94 14.52
N ALA A 75 0.28 18.84 15.71
CA ALA A 75 0.98 17.63 16.13
C ALA A 75 -0.01 16.49 16.39
N ASP A 76 0.36 15.29 15.96
CA ASP A 76 -0.38 14.05 16.16
C ASP A 76 0.60 12.87 16.24
N THR A 77 0.09 11.65 16.38
CA THR A 77 0.90 10.43 16.40
C THR A 77 0.32 9.41 15.45
N VAL A 78 1.19 8.75 14.67
CA VAL A 78 0.77 7.66 13.78
C VAL A 78 0.35 6.47 14.64
N ARG A 79 -0.89 6.02 14.48
CA ARG A 79 -1.41 4.82 15.14
C ARG A 79 -1.14 3.56 14.31
N ALA A 80 -1.40 3.63 13.01
CA ALA A 80 -1.24 2.52 12.08
C ALA A 80 -1.04 3.03 10.65
N ILE A 81 -0.46 2.18 9.81
CA ILE A 81 -0.23 2.45 8.39
C ILE A 81 -0.69 1.23 7.60
N THR A 82 -1.44 1.47 6.53
CA THR A 82 -1.79 0.44 5.55
C THR A 82 -1.63 0.98 4.14
N VAL A 83 -1.61 0.09 3.16
CA VAL A 83 -1.43 0.40 1.74
C VAL A 83 -2.64 -0.05 0.95
N TYR A 84 -2.96 0.71 -0.10
CA TYR A 84 -3.92 0.36 -1.14
C TYR A 84 -3.20 0.37 -2.49
#